data_AF-A0A7V3KCV8-F1
#
_entry.id   AF-A0A7V3KCV8-F1
#
_cell.length_a   1.000
_cell.length_b   1.000
_cell.length_c   1.000
_cell.angle_alpha   90.00
_cell.angle_beta   90.00
_cell.angle_gamma   90.00
#
_symmetry.space_group_name_H-M   'P 1'
#
loop_
_entity.id
_entity.type
_entity.pdbx_description
1 polymer ?
#
loop_
_entity_poly.entity_id
_entity_poly.type
_entity_poly.pdbx_seq_one_letter_code
_entity_poly.pdbx_strand_id
1 'polypeptide(L)'
;MATEQKIGKMDVERKALRIEDLSDRVKLAVDLYKAAQKKFDEGIDSLREWENIVKVLNAELKHIERFVAVAYHNQGVIHAQRNNLQEAKKFFELALMIDEDYPVANYNLAVVYKKLGRLEDAKKFYKRAKELGYEPK
;
A
#
# COMPACT_ATOMS: atom_id res chain seq x y z
N MET A 1 5.78 -24.74 -31.98
CA MET A 1 5.16 -24.77 -30.63
C MET A 1 6.15 -24.36 -29.54
N ALA A 2 6.70 -23.14 -29.55
CA ALA A 2 7.59 -22.69 -28.46
C ALA A 2 7.57 -21.17 -28.17
N THR A 3 6.82 -20.37 -28.92
CA THR A 3 6.91 -18.89 -28.83
C THR A 3 5.66 -18.21 -28.26
N GLU A 4 4.48 -18.85 -28.31
CA GLU A 4 3.24 -18.24 -27.82
C GLU A 4 3.03 -18.37 -26.30
N GLN A 5 3.76 -19.27 -25.62
CA GLN A 5 3.60 -19.52 -24.18
C GLN A 5 4.40 -18.55 -23.28
N LYS A 6 5.23 -17.67 -23.87
CA LYS A 6 6.03 -16.67 -23.14
C LYS A 6 5.40 -15.27 -23.08
N ILE A 7 4.33 -15.02 -23.84
CA ILE A 7 3.75 -13.68 -24.00
C ILE A 7 2.72 -13.36 -22.91
N GLY A 8 2.08 -14.37 -22.29
CA GLY A 8 1.01 -14.15 -21.30
C GLY A 8 1.42 -13.69 -19.90
N LYS A 9 2.65 -13.99 -19.44
CA LYS A 9 3.11 -13.65 -18.07
C LYS A 9 3.73 -12.25 -17.97
N MET A 10 4.50 -11.85 -18.98
CA MET A 10 5.23 -10.57 -18.97
C MET A 10 4.33 -9.35 -19.27
N ASP A 11 3.21 -9.53 -19.96
CA ASP A 11 2.33 -8.42 -20.34
C ASP A 11 1.39 -7.96 -19.22
N VAL A 12 0.98 -8.85 -18.32
CA VAL A 12 0.11 -8.48 -17.19
C VAL A 12 0.91 -7.74 -16.11
N GLU A 13 2.09 -8.25 -15.74
CA GLU A 13 3.00 -7.59 -14.80
C GLU A 13 3.47 -6.23 -15.32
N ARG A 14 3.78 -6.09 -16.62
CA ARG A 14 4.14 -4.79 -17.23
C ARG A 14 2.99 -3.81 -17.29
N LYS A 15 1.75 -4.27 -17.50
CA LYS A 15 0.55 -3.42 -17.48
C LYS A 15 0.27 -2.93 -16.06
N ALA A 16 0.35 -3.79 -15.05
CA ALA A 16 0.19 -3.42 -13.65
C ALA A 16 1.24 -2.40 -13.16
N LEU A 17 2.48 -2.48 -13.66
CA LEU A 17 3.54 -1.51 -13.37
C LEU A 17 3.37 -0.15 -14.07
N ARG A 18 2.49 -0.04 -15.08
CA ARG A 18 2.23 1.20 -15.85
C ARG A 18 0.92 1.90 -15.50
N ILE A 19 0.10 1.30 -14.66
CA ILE A 19 -1.14 1.93 -14.21
C ILE A 19 -0.81 2.92 -13.10
N GLU A 20 -0.76 4.19 -13.49
CA GLU A 20 -0.58 5.35 -12.60
C GLU A 20 -1.89 5.70 -11.86
N ASP A 21 -3.05 5.31 -12.42
CA ASP A 21 -4.35 5.63 -11.87
C ASP A 21 -4.88 4.54 -10.92
N LEU A 22 -5.20 4.94 -9.69
CA LEU A 22 -5.74 4.07 -8.66
C LEU A 22 -7.07 3.42 -9.09
N SER A 23 -7.86 4.11 -9.92
CA SER A 23 -9.16 3.61 -10.38
C SER A 23 -9.03 2.37 -11.27
N ASP A 24 -8.01 2.35 -12.14
CA ASP A 24 -7.71 1.24 -13.04
C ASP A 24 -7.18 0.01 -12.28
N ARG A 25 -6.44 0.22 -11.20
CA ARG A 25 -5.97 -0.88 -10.33
C ARG A 25 -7.12 -1.54 -9.58
N VAL A 26 -8.04 -0.74 -9.05
CA VAL A 26 -9.25 -1.25 -8.38
C VAL A 26 -10.13 -2.00 -9.38
N LYS A 27 -10.28 -1.48 -10.60
CA LYS A 27 -11.03 -2.15 -11.67
C LYS A 27 -10.43 -3.51 -12.04
N LEU A 28 -9.11 -3.58 -12.20
CA LEU A 28 -8.40 -4.84 -12.45
C LEU A 28 -8.62 -5.86 -11.33
N ALA A 29 -8.57 -5.43 -10.07
CA ALA A 29 -8.81 -6.30 -8.92
C ALA A 29 -10.25 -6.86 -8.91
N VAL A 30 -11.25 -6.03 -9.23
CA VAL A 30 -12.65 -6.45 -9.33
C VAL A 30 -12.85 -7.46 -10.48
N ASP A 31 -12.23 -7.23 -11.63
CA ASP A 31 -12.35 -8.12 -12.80
C ASP A 31 -11.72 -9.50 -12.53
N LEU A 32 -10.56 -9.51 -11.86
CA LEU A 32 -9.88 -10.74 -11.45
C LEU A 32 -10.70 -11.51 -10.39
N TYR A 33 -11.34 -10.83 -9.44
CA TYR A 33 -12.22 -11.47 -8.45
C TYR A 33 -13.44 -12.12 -9.11
N LYS A 34 -14.09 -11.44 -10.06
CA LYS A 34 -15.22 -12.01 -10.82
C LYS A 34 -14.81 -13.21 -11.66
N ALA A 35 -13.65 -13.14 -12.32
CA ALA A 35 -13.11 -14.26 -13.10
C ALA A 35 -12.79 -15.46 -12.21
N ALA A 36 -12.26 -15.21 -11.01
CA ALA A 36 -12.08 -16.24 -10.00
C ALA A 36 -13.43 -16.87 -9.66
N GLN A 37 -14.43 -16.07 -9.23
CA GLN A 37 -15.76 -16.55 -8.78
C GLN A 37 -16.39 -17.52 -9.78
N LYS A 38 -16.39 -17.14 -11.06
CA LYS A 38 -16.89 -17.98 -12.15
C LYS A 38 -16.17 -19.33 -12.24
N LYS A 39 -14.84 -19.35 -12.10
CA LYS A 39 -14.06 -20.60 -12.17
C LYS A 39 -14.28 -21.49 -10.96
N PHE A 40 -14.47 -20.92 -9.77
CA PHE A 40 -14.82 -21.71 -8.57
C PHE A 40 -16.13 -22.47 -8.76
N ASP A 41 -17.13 -21.84 -9.39
CA ASP A 41 -18.41 -22.46 -9.73
C ASP A 41 -18.25 -23.63 -10.75
N GLU A 42 -17.11 -23.73 -11.46
CA GLU A 42 -16.84 -24.74 -12.50
C GLU A 42 -16.07 -26.00 -12.00
N GLY A 43 -15.58 -26.07 -10.74
CA GLY A 43 -15.12 -27.33 -10.09
C GLY A 43 -13.58 -27.55 -9.92
N ILE A 44 -13.20 -28.48 -9.02
CA ILE A 44 -11.93 -28.67 -8.26
C ILE A 44 -10.56 -28.41 -8.95
N ASP A 45 -10.39 -28.54 -10.27
CA ASP A 45 -9.15 -28.09 -10.97
C ASP A 45 -8.99 -26.55 -10.93
N SER A 46 -10.09 -25.84 -10.74
CA SER A 46 -10.15 -24.41 -10.50
C SER A 46 -9.56 -23.99 -9.16
N LEU A 47 -9.40 -24.89 -8.18
CA LEU A 47 -8.93 -24.49 -6.84
C LEU A 47 -7.46 -24.01 -6.87
N ARG A 48 -6.59 -24.68 -7.63
CA ARG A 48 -5.19 -24.27 -7.79
C ARG A 48 -5.06 -22.99 -8.63
N GLU A 49 -5.89 -22.83 -9.66
CA GLU A 49 -5.91 -21.60 -10.46
C GLU A 49 -6.48 -20.42 -9.65
N TRP A 50 -7.50 -20.69 -8.83
CA TRP A 50 -8.10 -19.76 -7.87
C TRP A 50 -7.08 -19.26 -6.87
N GLU A 51 -6.32 -20.15 -6.24
CA GLU A 51 -5.23 -19.78 -5.31
C GLU A 51 -4.20 -18.87 -5.97
N ASN A 52 -3.85 -19.13 -7.24
CA ASN A 52 -2.93 -18.27 -7.99
C ASN A 52 -3.55 -16.89 -8.29
N ILE A 53 -4.82 -16.82 -8.66
CA ILE A 53 -5.52 -15.55 -8.91
C ILE A 53 -5.62 -14.74 -7.62
N VAL A 54 -6.04 -15.35 -6.51
CA VAL A 54 -6.08 -14.72 -5.19
C VAL A 54 -4.70 -14.24 -4.76
N LYS A 55 -3.64 -15.00 -5.02
CA LYS A 55 -2.26 -14.59 -4.74
C LYS A 55 -1.85 -13.34 -5.52
N VAL A 56 -2.18 -13.27 -6.82
CA VAL A 56 -1.91 -12.09 -7.66
C VAL A 56 -2.73 -10.89 -7.18
N LEU A 57 -4.01 -11.10 -6.89
CA LEU A 57 -4.90 -10.08 -6.33
C LEU A 57 -4.37 -9.50 -5.02
N ASN A 58 -3.93 -10.36 -4.09
CA ASN A 58 -3.37 -9.92 -2.82
C ASN A 58 -2.06 -9.15 -3.00
N ALA A 59 -1.22 -9.54 -3.96
CA ALA A 59 -0.01 -8.79 -4.29
C ALA A 59 -0.35 -7.40 -4.84
N GLU A 60 -1.28 -7.30 -5.78
CA GLU A 60 -1.75 -6.02 -6.33
C GLU A 60 -2.41 -5.15 -5.26
N LEU A 61 -3.27 -5.72 -4.41
CA LEU A 61 -3.90 -5.00 -3.31
C LEU A 61 -2.83 -4.44 -2.36
N LYS A 62 -1.80 -5.22 -2.02
CA LYS A 62 -0.68 -4.74 -1.20
C LYS A 62 0.10 -3.62 -1.88
N HIS A 63 0.27 -3.65 -3.20
CA HIS A 63 0.88 -2.54 -3.94
C HIS A 63 0.01 -1.28 -3.89
N ILE A 64 -1.32 -1.43 -4.00
CA ILE A 64 -2.28 -0.34 -3.88
C ILE A 64 -2.25 0.26 -2.47
N GLU A 65 -2.33 -0.56 -1.43
CA GLU A 65 -2.26 -0.14 -0.02
C GLU A 65 -0.99 0.65 0.24
N ARG A 66 0.17 0.13 -0.18
CA ARG A 66 1.45 0.82 -0.05
C ARG A 66 1.44 2.17 -0.77
N PHE A 67 0.90 2.24 -1.98
CA PHE A 67 0.81 3.49 -2.73
C PHE A 67 -0.07 4.52 -2.02
N VAL A 68 -1.24 4.10 -1.52
CA VAL A 68 -2.16 4.96 -0.76
C VAL A 68 -1.51 5.47 0.54
N ALA A 69 -0.79 4.61 1.26
CA ALA A 69 -0.04 5.01 2.46
C ALA A 69 1.02 6.09 2.14
N VAL A 70 1.77 5.93 1.04
CA VAL A 70 2.75 6.92 0.57
C VAL A 70 2.08 8.24 0.19
N ALA A 71 0.92 8.20 -0.47
CA ALA A 71 0.19 9.41 -0.86
C ALA A 71 -0.27 10.21 0.37
N TYR A 72 -0.88 9.55 1.37
CA TYR A 72 -1.26 10.20 2.61
C TYR A 72 -0.05 10.72 3.39
N HIS A 73 1.06 9.97 3.43
CA HIS A 73 2.31 10.45 4.02
C HIS A 73 2.77 11.76 3.37
N ASN A 74 2.77 11.84 2.04
CA ASN A 74 3.22 13.04 1.32
C ASN A 74 2.31 14.24 1.58
N GLN A 75 1.00 14.03 1.69
CA GLN A 75 0.07 15.07 2.15
C GLN A 75 0.43 15.54 3.57
N GLY A 76 0.70 14.61 4.48
CA GLY A 76 1.17 14.93 5.84
C GLY A 76 2.43 15.78 5.85
N VAL A 77 3.41 15.47 4.99
CA VAL A 77 4.64 16.26 4.84
C VAL A 77 4.33 17.68 4.36
N ILE A 78 3.47 17.85 3.35
CA ILE A 78 3.07 19.17 2.84
C ILE A 78 2.41 20.01 3.93
N HIS A 79 1.49 19.41 4.70
CA HIS A 79 0.85 20.10 5.83
C HIS A 79 1.85 20.44 6.94
N ALA A 80 2.79 19.55 7.26
CA ALA A 80 3.83 19.79 8.27
C ALA A 80 4.78 20.92 7.86
N GLN A 81 5.14 21.01 6.58
CA GLN A 81 5.95 22.10 6.03
C GLN A 81 5.24 23.46 6.10
N ARG A 82 3.91 23.46 5.95
CA ARG A 82 3.05 24.65 6.13
C ARG A 82 2.72 24.96 7.58
N ASN A 83 3.29 24.22 8.53
CA ASN A 83 2.99 24.31 9.96
C ASN A 83 1.52 24.02 10.34
N ASN A 84 0.77 23.35 9.46
CA ASN A 84 -0.59 22.86 9.72
C ASN A 84 -0.50 21.52 10.45
N LEU A 85 -0.12 21.56 11.72
CA LEU A 85 0.32 20.38 12.47
C LEU A 85 -0.82 19.36 12.73
N GLN A 86 -2.07 19.82 12.89
CA GLN A 86 -3.21 18.92 13.12
C GLN A 86 -3.58 18.13 11.85
N GLU A 87 -3.57 18.80 10.70
CA GLU A 87 -3.77 18.15 9.40
C GLU A 87 -2.63 17.19 9.07
N ALA A 88 -1.39 17.60 9.35
CA ALA A 88 -0.23 16.73 9.18
C ALA A 88 -0.37 15.44 9.99
N LYS A 89 -0.74 15.57 11.27
CA LYS A 89 -1.03 14.45 12.17
C LYS A 89 -2.09 13.51 11.56
N LYS A 90 -3.24 14.06 11.14
CA LYS A 90 -4.33 13.29 10.54
C LYS A 90 -3.86 12.48 9.32
N PHE A 91 -3.09 13.08 8.43
CA PHE A 91 -2.62 12.40 7.22
C PHE A 91 -1.56 11.34 7.50
N PHE A 92 -0.66 11.56 8.47
CA PHE A 92 0.24 10.48 8.89
C PHE A 92 -0.49 9.33 9.58
N GLU A 93 -1.53 9.61 10.37
CA GLU A 93 -2.38 8.57 10.98
C GLU A 93 -3.14 7.77 9.91
N LEU A 94 -3.64 8.41 8.85
CA LEU A 94 -4.23 7.72 7.70
C LEU A 94 -3.22 6.85 6.97
N ALA A 95 -1.99 7.31 6.78
CA ALA A 95 -0.93 6.50 6.19
C ALA A 95 -0.65 5.23 7.04
N LEU A 96 -0.59 5.38 8.36
CA LEU A 96 -0.36 4.27 9.30
C LEU A 96 -1.57 3.36 9.50
N MET A 97 -2.78 3.81 9.18
CA MET A 97 -3.97 2.95 9.15
C MET A 97 -3.93 1.98 7.96
N ILE A 98 -3.23 2.35 6.87
CA ILE A 98 -3.07 1.53 5.67
C ILE A 98 -1.80 0.66 5.75
N ASP A 99 -0.69 1.24 6.21
CA ASP A 99 0.57 0.54 6.43
C ASP A 99 1.12 0.88 7.83
N GLU A 100 0.76 0.04 8.81
CA GLU A 100 1.14 0.22 10.22
C GLU A 100 2.67 0.22 10.44
N ASP A 101 3.38 -0.45 9.53
CA ASP A 101 4.83 -0.66 9.56
C ASP A 101 5.56 0.31 8.64
N TYR A 102 4.92 1.40 8.22
CA TYR A 102 5.57 2.41 7.39
C TYR A 102 6.55 3.25 8.25
N PRO A 103 7.88 3.05 8.12
CA PRO A 103 8.82 3.56 9.14
C PRO A 103 8.96 5.09 9.08
N VAL A 104 8.91 5.65 7.86
CA VAL A 104 9.02 7.10 7.61
C VAL A 104 7.79 7.85 8.14
N ALA A 105 6.59 7.28 7.97
CA ALA A 105 5.36 7.86 8.50
C ALA A 105 5.33 7.84 10.04
N ASN A 106 5.80 6.77 10.68
CA ASN A 106 6.00 6.71 12.13
C ASN A 106 6.95 7.83 12.60
N TYR A 107 8.09 8.01 11.95
CA TYR A 107 9.04 9.09 12.31
C TYR A 107 8.42 10.48 12.14
N ASN A 108 7.78 10.76 11.00
CA ASN A 108 7.21 12.08 10.72
C ASN A 108 6.03 12.40 11.64
N LEU A 109 5.21 11.42 11.99
CA LEU A 109 4.17 11.58 13.01
C LEU A 109 4.77 11.90 14.38
N ALA A 110 5.88 11.26 14.75
CA ALA A 110 6.60 11.57 15.99
C ALA A 110 7.13 13.02 16.01
N VAL A 111 7.65 13.51 14.87
CA VAL A 111 8.07 14.91 14.71
C VAL A 111 6.87 15.86 14.91
N VAL A 112 5.73 15.54 14.31
CA VAL A 112 4.50 16.35 14.47
C VAL A 112 4.03 16.34 15.92
N TYR A 113 3.97 15.20 16.59
CA TYR A 113 3.60 15.10 18.01
C TYR A 113 4.53 15.93 18.90
N LYS A 114 5.84 15.89 18.63
CA LYS A 114 6.82 16.73 19.35
C LYS A 114 6.51 18.21 19.17
N LYS A 115 6.24 18.67 17.93
CA LYS A 115 5.88 20.07 17.64
C LYS A 115 4.57 20.50 18.32
N LEU A 116 3.64 19.56 18.50
CA LEU A 116 2.38 19.75 19.23
C LEU A 116 2.53 19.70 20.76
N GLY A 117 3.74 19.51 21.30
CA GLY A 117 3.98 19.39 22.75
C GLY A 117 3.62 18.02 23.35
N ARG A 118 3.20 17.05 22.52
CA ARG A 118 2.83 15.69 22.93
C ARG A 118 4.06 14.77 22.94
N LEU A 119 4.91 14.96 23.93
CA LEU A 119 6.22 14.30 23.98
C LEU A 119 6.14 12.78 24.17
N GLU A 120 5.18 12.27 24.94
CA GLU A 120 5.04 10.83 25.17
C GLU A 120 4.59 10.08 23.90
N ASP A 121 3.66 10.65 23.14
CA ASP A 121 3.27 10.11 21.84
C ASP A 121 4.45 10.15 20.86
N ALA A 122 5.19 11.26 20.83
CA ALA A 122 6.38 11.38 20.00
C ALA A 122 7.39 10.26 20.30
N LYS A 123 7.68 9.98 21.59
CA LYS A 123 8.57 8.88 21.99
C LYS A 123 8.08 7.52 21.47
N LYS A 124 6.77 7.23 21.59
CA LYS A 124 6.17 5.99 21.09
C LYS A 124 6.44 5.79 19.60
N PHE A 125 6.14 6.82 18.79
CA PHE A 125 6.28 6.72 17.33
C PHE A 125 7.75 6.75 16.87
N TYR A 126 8.64 7.47 17.55
CA TYR A 126 10.08 7.37 17.30
C TYR A 126 10.62 5.97 17.59
N LYS A 127 10.19 5.36 18.70
CA LYS A 127 10.58 3.99 19.05
C LYS A 127 10.14 3.02 17.97
N ARG A 128 8.89 3.13 17.50
CA ARG A 128 8.36 2.28 16.43
C ARG A 128 9.15 2.44 15.13
N ALA A 129 9.43 3.67 14.71
CA ALA A 129 10.25 3.93 13.51
C ALA A 129 11.63 3.26 13.62
N LYS A 130 12.28 3.34 14.79
CA LYS A 130 13.58 2.69 15.06
C LYS A 130 13.49 1.16 15.04
N GLU A 131 12.46 0.58 15.64
CA GLU A 131 12.20 -0.88 15.61
C GLU A 131 12.04 -1.39 14.17
N LEU A 132 11.49 -0.56 13.28
CA LEU A 132 11.35 -0.82 11.85
C LEU A 132 12.61 -0.49 11.04
N GLY A 133 13.73 -0.15 11.69
CA GLY A 133 15.02 0.11 11.04
C GLY A 133 15.14 1.49 10.39
N TYR A 134 14.27 2.44 10.73
CA TYR A 134 14.40 3.81 10.23
C TYR A 134 15.44 4.60 11.02
N GLU A 135 16.46 5.08 10.32
CA GLU A 135 17.46 6.01 10.83
C GLU A 135 17.40 7.31 10.01
N PRO A 136 17.01 8.45 10.60
CA PRO A 136 17.05 9.73 9.91
C PRO A 136 18.50 10.09 9.57
N LYS A 137 18.73 10.53 8.34
CA LYS A 137 20.04 11.01 7.86
C LYS A 137 20.28 12.47 8.23
#